data_AF-A0A497L927-F1
#
_entry.id   AF-A0A497L927-F1
#
_cell.length_a   1.000
_cell.length_b   1.000
_cell.length_c   1.000
_cell.angle_alpha   90.00
_cell.angle_beta   90.00
_cell.angle_gamma   90.00
#
_symmetry.space_group_name_H-M   'P 1'
#
loop_
_entity.id
_entity.type
_entity.pdbx_description
1 polymer ?
#
loop_
_entity_poly.entity_id
_entity_poly.type
_entity_poly.pdbx_seq_one_letter_code
_entity_poly.pdbx_strand_id
1 'polypeptide(L)'
;MKVELYGLRLPEVRPRDNLAKMVADAASKEAGGIKDGDVLVITSKVVSKAYGFLIRLDDVKPSKRALRIAGKTGGDPCFIQAVLDNSDEVLFILPFAKLVEKDVIRIERMSRNIAGAYEAIKRIPYILIVRRGGQIYSDAGLDFSNHPEGVVSVPPENMDEYAREIRRRILELTGRKVAVIITDTEMWISFGSLDFARGSSGIEVIHKGFGNLDLYGKPKFGGVDCIAHEIACASALLTGQTDEGIPAVIVRGYKYVESEESISDYQLSGNAMKLAVKEIIKSSINILGFKWLFKFFIR
;
A
#
# COMPACT_ATOMS: atom_id res chain seq x y z
N MET A 1 -20.38 -4.06 19.35
CA MET A 1 -19.06 -3.37 19.43
C MET A 1 -19.21 -2.03 18.71
N LYS A 2 -18.64 -0.95 19.25
CA LYS A 2 -18.60 0.37 18.57
C LYS A 2 -17.16 0.65 18.16
N VAL A 3 -16.94 0.98 16.90
CA VAL A 3 -15.64 1.42 16.37
C VAL A 3 -15.83 2.79 15.73
N GLU A 4 -14.90 3.70 16.01
CA GLU A 4 -14.94 5.08 15.53
C GLU A 4 -13.65 5.39 14.76
N LEU A 5 -13.76 6.07 13.63
CA LEU A 5 -12.63 6.52 12.81
C LEU A 5 -12.55 8.04 12.86
N TYR A 6 -11.39 8.56 13.25
CA TYR A 6 -11.11 10.00 13.30
C TYR A 6 -10.01 10.33 12.30
N GLY A 7 -10.35 11.00 11.21
CA GLY A 7 -9.37 11.53 10.28
C GLY A 7 -8.61 12.68 10.95
N LEU A 8 -7.29 12.68 10.81
CA LEU A 8 -6.39 13.68 11.36
C LEU A 8 -5.80 14.54 10.23
N ARG A 9 -6.16 15.82 10.19
CA ARG A 9 -5.53 16.77 9.26
C ARG A 9 -4.13 17.16 9.75
N LEU A 10 -3.14 17.02 8.87
CA LEU A 10 -1.78 17.46 9.14
C LEU A 10 -1.41 18.64 8.22
N PRO A 11 -0.57 19.58 8.67
CA PRO A 11 0.06 20.53 7.75
C PRO A 11 1.02 19.80 6.81
N GLU A 12 1.52 20.50 5.78
CA GLU A 12 2.51 19.93 4.85
C GLU A 12 3.72 19.37 5.60
N VAL A 13 3.92 18.06 5.46
CA VAL A 13 5.01 17.33 6.12
C VAL A 13 6.30 17.53 5.34
N ARG A 14 7.37 17.91 6.04
CA ARG A 14 8.68 18.18 5.46
C ARG A 14 9.73 17.22 6.00
N PRO A 15 10.85 17.03 5.28
CA PRO A 15 11.98 16.27 5.79
C PRO A 15 12.41 16.72 7.18
N ARG A 16 12.60 15.75 8.07
CA ARG A 16 12.98 15.89 9.50
C ARG A 16 11.89 16.40 10.43
N ASP A 17 10.66 16.57 9.95
CA ASP A 17 9.53 16.85 10.84
C ASP A 17 9.27 15.66 11.78
N ASN A 18 8.87 15.97 13.03
CA ASN A 18 8.51 14.94 14.00
C ASN A 18 7.08 14.45 13.74
N LEU A 19 6.94 13.48 12.84
CA LEU A 19 5.64 12.96 12.41
C LEU A 19 4.76 12.47 13.58
N ALA A 20 5.34 11.74 14.54
CA ALA A 20 4.62 11.26 15.71
C ALA A 20 4.06 12.43 16.55
N LYS A 21 4.83 13.51 16.73
CA LYS A 21 4.34 14.73 17.40
C LYS A 21 3.21 15.39 16.61
N MET A 22 3.35 15.51 15.29
CA MET A 22 2.31 16.10 14.44
C MET A 22 0.99 15.32 14.56
N VAL A 23 1.06 13.98 14.54
CA VAL A 23 -0.09 13.09 14.74
C VAL A 23 -0.70 13.28 16.13
N ALA A 24 0.11 13.33 17.19
CA ALA A 24 -0.37 13.54 18.56
C ALA A 24 -1.04 14.92 18.75
N ASP A 25 -0.47 15.98 18.16
CA ASP A 25 -1.04 17.33 18.19
C ASP A 25 -2.38 17.38 17.44
N ALA A 26 -2.47 16.76 16.26
CA ALA A 26 -3.72 16.67 15.49
C ALA A 26 -4.79 15.84 16.22
N ALA A 27 -4.40 14.69 16.78
CA ALA A 27 -5.27 13.86 17.60
C ALA A 27 -5.87 14.61 18.78
N SER A 28 -5.08 15.48 19.43
CA SER A 28 -5.55 16.30 20.55
C SER A 28 -6.66 17.27 20.14
N LYS A 29 -6.61 17.80 18.92
CA LYS A 29 -7.59 18.75 18.38
C LYS A 29 -8.83 18.05 17.82
N GLU A 30 -8.65 16.93 17.13
CA GLU A 30 -9.70 16.33 16.28
C GLU A 30 -10.34 15.07 16.89
N ALA A 31 -9.67 14.42 17.84
CA ALA A 31 -10.11 13.15 18.43
C ALA A 31 -10.10 13.14 19.97
N GLY A 32 -9.89 14.28 20.62
CA GLY A 32 -9.79 14.38 22.08
C GLY A 32 -8.56 13.68 22.66
N GLY A 33 -7.45 13.66 21.90
CA GLY A 33 -6.19 13.03 22.25
C GLY A 33 -6.11 11.57 21.85
N ILE A 34 -4.91 11.00 21.92
CA ILE A 34 -4.66 9.57 21.74
C ILE A 34 -5.05 8.82 23.02
N LYS A 35 -5.61 7.62 22.90
CA LYS A 35 -6.01 6.75 24.01
C LYS A 35 -5.35 5.38 23.89
N ASP A 36 -5.25 4.68 25.01
CA ASP A 36 -4.75 3.31 25.04
C ASP A 36 -5.65 2.39 24.19
N GLY A 37 -5.03 1.55 23.36
CA GLY A 37 -5.73 0.66 22.42
C GLY A 37 -6.24 1.35 21.15
N ASP A 38 -5.90 2.62 20.90
CA ASP A 38 -6.10 3.21 19.58
C ASP A 38 -5.17 2.54 18.55
N VAL A 39 -5.62 2.41 17.30
CA VAL A 39 -4.78 2.08 16.15
C VAL A 39 -4.56 3.34 15.34
N LEU A 40 -3.30 3.75 15.17
CA LEU A 40 -2.93 4.88 14.32
C LEU A 40 -2.62 4.36 12.92
N VAL A 41 -3.38 4.81 11.93
CA VAL A 41 -3.17 4.48 10.52
C VAL A 41 -2.57 5.69 9.82
N ILE A 42 -1.42 5.53 9.16
CA ILE A 42 -0.64 6.65 8.62
C ILE A 42 -0.25 6.31 7.18
N THR A 43 -0.45 7.24 6.25
CA THR A 43 -0.05 7.02 4.84
C THR A 43 1.47 6.98 4.67
N SER A 44 1.94 6.12 3.77
CA SER A 44 3.35 5.94 3.39
C SER A 44 4.01 7.25 2.96
N LYS A 45 3.25 8.14 2.32
CA LYS A 45 3.70 9.44 1.79
C LYS A 45 4.24 10.35 2.88
N VAL A 46 3.49 10.54 3.97
CA VAL A 46 3.94 11.42 5.05
C VAL A 46 5.09 10.81 5.85
N VAL A 47 5.15 9.48 5.94
CA VAL A 47 6.32 8.77 6.46
C VAL A 47 7.54 9.06 5.57
N SER A 48 7.41 8.83 4.26
CA SER A 48 8.48 9.07 3.29
C SER A 48 8.98 10.52 3.33
N LYS A 49 8.07 11.51 3.38
CA LYS A 49 8.41 12.93 3.53
C LYS A 49 9.14 13.21 4.84
N ALA A 50 8.57 12.83 5.99
CA ALA A 50 9.15 13.12 7.30
C ALA A 50 10.54 12.53 7.47
N TYR A 51 10.74 11.30 6.99
CA TYR A 51 11.99 10.57 7.11
C TYR A 51 12.97 10.81 5.95
N GLY A 52 12.61 11.64 4.98
CA GLY A 52 13.52 12.10 3.93
C GLY A 52 13.70 11.13 2.76
N PHE A 53 12.78 10.19 2.55
CA PHE A 53 12.73 9.30 1.39
C PHE A 53 12.14 10.02 0.17
N LEU A 54 12.86 11.03 -0.29
CA LEU A 54 12.53 11.84 -1.46
C LEU A 54 13.61 11.68 -2.52
N ILE A 55 13.19 11.46 -3.76
CA ILE A 55 14.07 11.34 -4.93
C ILE A 55 13.83 12.55 -5.82
N ARG A 56 14.91 13.25 -6.17
CA ARG A 56 14.91 14.24 -7.26
C ARG A 56 15.22 13.51 -8.55
N LEU A 57 14.26 13.49 -9.49
CA LEU A 57 14.40 12.75 -10.74
C LEU A 57 15.54 13.29 -11.62
N ASP A 58 15.84 14.59 -11.53
CA ASP A 58 16.95 15.22 -12.23
C ASP A 58 18.33 14.66 -11.82
N ASP A 59 18.43 14.11 -10.61
CA ASP A 59 19.67 13.51 -10.08
C ASP A 59 19.80 12.02 -10.46
N VAL A 60 18.72 11.41 -10.97
CA VAL A 60 18.70 9.98 -11.34
C VAL A 60 19.32 9.79 -12.71
N LYS A 61 20.25 8.83 -12.82
CA LYS A 61 20.91 8.48 -14.10
C LYS A 61 20.32 7.21 -14.68
N PRO A 62 19.55 7.28 -15.80
CA PRO A 62 18.91 6.09 -16.35
C PRO A 62 19.91 5.06 -16.87
N SER A 63 19.72 3.80 -16.47
CA SER A 63 20.46 2.67 -17.03
C SER A 63 19.99 2.34 -18.45
N LYS A 64 20.78 1.53 -19.19
CA LYS A 64 20.37 0.97 -20.48
C LYS A 64 19.04 0.20 -20.40
N ARG A 65 18.76 -0.42 -19.25
CA ARG A 65 17.50 -1.14 -19.00
C ARG A 65 16.34 -0.15 -18.89
N ALA A 66 16.49 0.90 -18.09
CA ALA A 66 15.48 1.96 -17.95
C ALA A 66 15.19 2.64 -19.30
N LEU A 67 16.22 3.03 -20.05
CA LEU A 67 16.08 3.63 -21.38
C LEU A 67 15.33 2.72 -22.36
N ARG A 68 15.57 1.40 -22.32
CA ARG A 68 14.86 0.44 -23.16
C ARG A 68 13.38 0.33 -22.80
N ILE A 69 13.05 0.35 -21.50
CA ILE A 69 11.67 0.33 -21.03
C ILE A 69 10.98 1.64 -21.41
N ALA A 70 11.62 2.79 -21.15
CA ALA A 70 11.14 4.12 -21.54
C ALA A 70 10.84 4.19 -23.04
N GLY A 71 11.75 3.74 -23.90
CA GLY A 71 11.53 3.74 -25.35
C GLY A 71 10.35 2.88 -25.84
N LYS A 72 9.92 1.89 -25.06
CA LYS A 72 8.75 1.04 -25.38
C LYS A 72 7.45 1.49 -24.73
N THR A 73 7.54 2.27 -23.65
CA THR A 73 6.41 2.69 -22.83
C THR A 73 6.06 4.15 -23.03
N GLY A 74 6.99 4.97 -23.51
CA GLY A 74 6.87 6.43 -23.53
C GLY A 74 7.00 7.06 -22.14
N GLY A 75 7.33 6.28 -21.09
CA GLY A 75 7.52 6.78 -19.74
C GLY A 75 8.86 7.49 -19.54
N ASP A 76 8.95 8.28 -18.46
CA ASP A 76 10.17 9.00 -18.09
C ASP A 76 11.28 8.01 -17.67
N PRO A 77 12.48 8.07 -18.28
CA PRO A 77 13.55 7.12 -18.00
C PRO A 77 14.15 7.27 -16.60
N CYS A 78 14.12 8.46 -16.00
CA CYS A 78 14.60 8.71 -14.64
C CYS A 78 13.61 8.13 -13.62
N PHE A 79 12.31 8.32 -13.83
CA PHE A 79 11.26 7.70 -13.03
C PHE A 79 11.33 6.18 -13.09
N ILE A 80 11.40 5.60 -14.30
CA ILE A 80 11.54 4.16 -14.49
C ILE A 80 12.80 3.65 -13.78
N GLN A 81 13.92 4.38 -13.86
CA GLN A 81 15.13 4.01 -13.15
C GLN A 81 14.93 4.02 -11.63
N ALA A 82 14.25 5.05 -11.09
CA ALA A 82 13.93 5.11 -9.66
C ALA A 82 13.02 3.96 -9.21
N VAL A 83 12.04 3.54 -10.03
CA VAL A 83 11.25 2.32 -9.79
C VAL A 83 12.15 1.09 -9.74
N LEU A 84 13.06 0.93 -10.72
CA LEU A 84 13.98 -0.21 -10.77
C LEU A 84 14.93 -0.27 -9.59
N ASP A 85 15.44 0.88 -9.12
CA ASP A 85 16.36 0.97 -7.99
C ASP A 85 15.67 0.65 -6.64
N ASN A 86 14.34 0.77 -6.59
CA ASN A 86 13.52 0.49 -5.41
C ASN A 86 12.68 -0.80 -5.56
N SER A 87 13.09 -1.71 -6.44
CA SER A 87 12.40 -2.98 -6.70
C SER A 87 13.36 -4.16 -6.64
N ASP A 88 12.90 -5.28 -6.08
CA ASP A 88 13.60 -6.57 -6.15
C ASP A 88 13.50 -7.15 -7.57
N GLU A 89 12.30 -7.07 -8.15
CA GLU A 89 11.97 -7.67 -9.44
C GLU A 89 10.80 -6.93 -10.10
N VAL A 90 10.86 -6.74 -11.42
CA VAL A 90 9.70 -6.30 -12.21
C VAL A 90 8.92 -7.54 -12.61
N LEU A 91 7.68 -7.68 -12.13
CA LEU A 91 6.84 -8.85 -12.37
C LEU A 91 6.14 -8.75 -13.72
N PHE A 92 5.49 -7.62 -13.99
CA PHE A 92 4.84 -7.34 -15.27
C PHE A 92 4.61 -5.84 -15.46
N ILE A 93 4.33 -5.43 -16.70
CA ILE A 93 4.05 -4.04 -17.07
C ILE A 93 2.61 -3.95 -17.54
N LEU A 94 1.82 -3.09 -16.90
CA LEU A 94 0.44 -2.81 -17.27
C LEU A 94 0.40 -1.65 -18.28
N PRO A 95 -0.03 -1.87 -19.54
CA PRO A 95 -0.10 -0.81 -20.54
C PRO A 95 -1.39 0.00 -20.39
N PHE A 96 -1.50 0.79 -19.31
CA PHE A 96 -2.73 1.48 -18.92
C PHE A 96 -3.34 2.32 -20.05
N ALA A 97 -2.54 3.15 -20.73
CA ALA A 97 -2.99 3.95 -21.87
C ALA A 97 -3.59 3.09 -23.00
N LYS A 98 -2.95 1.96 -23.34
CA LYS A 98 -3.46 1.06 -24.40
C LYS A 98 -4.74 0.33 -23.99
N LEU A 99 -4.91 0.04 -22.71
CA LEU A 99 -6.15 -0.56 -22.20
C LEU A 99 -7.30 0.44 -22.24
N VAL A 100 -7.00 1.72 -22.05
CA VAL A 100 -7.96 2.81 -22.25
C VAL A 100 -8.32 2.98 -23.72
N GLU A 101 -7.33 3.04 -24.62
CA GLU A 101 -7.54 3.13 -26.08
C GLU A 101 -8.37 1.96 -26.65
N LYS A 102 -8.33 0.79 -26.00
CA LYS A 102 -9.07 -0.40 -26.40
C LYS A 102 -10.43 -0.57 -25.70
N ASP A 103 -10.89 0.45 -24.97
CA ASP A 103 -12.14 0.43 -24.20
C ASP A 103 -12.23 -0.69 -23.13
N VAL A 104 -11.09 -1.30 -22.77
CA VAL A 104 -10.98 -2.27 -21.67
C VAL A 104 -11.13 -1.52 -20.34
N ILE A 105 -10.51 -0.33 -20.25
CA ILE A 105 -10.64 0.60 -19.12
C ILE A 105 -11.43 1.81 -19.62
N ARG A 106 -12.64 2.01 -19.09
CA ARG A 106 -13.52 3.12 -19.47
C ARG A 106 -13.31 4.30 -18.52
N ILE A 107 -12.74 5.40 -19.01
CA ILE A 107 -12.38 6.57 -18.20
C ILE A 107 -13.58 7.23 -17.56
N GLU A 108 -14.74 7.19 -18.21
CA GLU A 108 -16.01 7.72 -17.71
C GLU A 108 -16.48 7.01 -16.44
N ARG A 109 -15.99 5.79 -16.17
CA ARG A 109 -16.25 5.06 -14.92
C ARG A 109 -15.25 5.42 -13.81
N MET A 110 -14.16 6.10 -14.12
CA MET A 110 -13.08 6.42 -13.17
C MET A 110 -13.04 7.89 -12.79
N SER A 111 -13.35 8.78 -13.74
CA SER A 111 -13.14 10.20 -13.57
C SER A 111 -14.35 11.01 -13.99
N ARG A 112 -14.70 11.99 -13.14
CA ARG A 112 -15.61 13.08 -13.52
C ARG A 112 -14.88 14.18 -14.30
N ASN A 113 -13.56 14.27 -14.17
CA ASN A 113 -12.69 15.18 -14.92
C ASN A 113 -11.96 14.40 -16.03
N ILE A 114 -12.64 14.23 -17.16
CA ILE A 114 -12.14 13.42 -18.28
C ILE A 114 -10.84 14.00 -18.85
N ALA A 115 -10.77 15.32 -19.05
CA ALA A 115 -9.58 15.98 -19.57
C ALA A 115 -8.37 15.76 -18.64
N GLY A 116 -8.54 15.97 -17.34
CA GLY A 116 -7.49 15.71 -16.34
C GLY A 116 -7.06 14.25 -16.28
N ALA A 117 -7.99 13.31 -16.45
CA ALA A 117 -7.66 11.89 -16.50
C ALA A 117 -6.75 11.56 -17.70
N TYR A 118 -7.04 12.09 -18.89
CA TYR A 118 -6.17 11.90 -20.05
C TYR A 118 -4.79 12.55 -19.86
N GLU A 119 -4.70 13.70 -19.20
CA GLU A 119 -3.40 14.31 -18.86
C GLU A 119 -2.60 13.43 -17.88
N ALA A 120 -3.25 12.83 -16.88
CA ALA A 120 -2.60 11.87 -15.98
C ALA A 120 -2.10 10.62 -16.73
N ILE A 121 -2.90 10.08 -17.66
CA ILE A 121 -2.54 8.92 -18.48
C ILE A 121 -1.36 9.24 -19.41
N LYS A 122 -1.29 10.45 -19.98
CA LYS A 122 -0.14 10.86 -20.79
C LYS A 122 1.15 10.90 -19.97
N ARG A 123 1.06 11.29 -18.69
CA ARG A 123 2.22 11.30 -17.78
C ARG A 123 2.65 9.89 -17.39
N ILE A 124 1.70 9.00 -17.09
CA ILE A 124 1.96 7.61 -16.69
C ILE A 124 1.17 6.67 -17.60
N PRO A 125 1.67 6.42 -18.83
CA PRO A 125 0.99 5.57 -19.79
C PRO A 125 1.07 4.08 -19.45
N TYR A 126 2.05 3.70 -18.62
CA TYR A 126 2.33 2.33 -18.20
C TYR A 126 2.64 2.31 -16.71
N ILE A 127 2.22 1.25 -16.04
CA ILE A 127 2.49 1.02 -14.62
C ILE A 127 3.34 -0.24 -14.50
N LEU A 128 4.47 -0.14 -13.80
CA LEU A 128 5.32 -1.29 -13.52
C LEU A 128 4.82 -1.97 -12.26
N ILE A 129 4.36 -3.22 -12.38
CA ILE A 129 4.04 -4.03 -11.22
C ILE A 129 5.29 -4.76 -10.78
N VAL A 130 5.75 -4.46 -9.58
CA VAL A 130 7.04 -4.89 -9.06
C VAL A 130 6.89 -5.64 -7.76
N ARG A 131 7.90 -6.42 -7.44
CA ARG A 131 8.10 -6.98 -6.12
C ARG A 131 9.08 -6.11 -5.35
N ARG A 132 8.76 -5.82 -4.10
CA ARG A 132 9.60 -5.09 -3.17
C ARG A 132 9.35 -5.58 -1.75
N GLY A 133 10.40 -6.02 -1.06
CA GLY A 133 10.31 -6.44 0.34
C GLY A 133 9.29 -7.57 0.55
N GLY A 134 9.21 -8.50 -0.40
CA GLY A 134 8.24 -9.59 -0.38
C GLY A 134 6.81 -9.23 -0.82
N GLN A 135 6.48 -7.95 -0.94
CA GLN A 135 5.17 -7.43 -1.30
C GLN A 135 5.11 -7.02 -2.79
N ILE A 136 3.90 -6.85 -3.33
CA ILE A 136 3.66 -6.36 -4.69
C ILE A 136 3.28 -4.88 -4.63
N TYR A 137 3.87 -4.06 -5.50
CA TYR A 137 3.62 -2.62 -5.63
C TYR A 137 3.38 -2.21 -7.08
N SER A 138 2.61 -1.15 -7.25
CA SER A 138 2.52 -0.34 -8.47
C SER A 138 3.62 0.70 -8.43
N ASP A 139 4.50 0.72 -9.45
CA ASP A 139 5.63 1.65 -9.57
C ASP A 139 6.51 1.73 -8.30
N ALA A 140 6.69 0.60 -7.61
CA ALA A 140 7.43 0.48 -6.34
C ALA A 140 6.91 1.38 -5.19
N GLY A 141 5.67 1.87 -5.30
CA GLY A 141 5.06 2.84 -4.39
C GLY A 141 5.57 4.27 -4.60
N LEU A 142 6.30 4.55 -5.68
CA LEU A 142 6.74 5.92 -5.97
C LEU A 142 5.53 6.81 -6.20
N ASP A 143 5.52 7.96 -5.53
CA ASP A 143 4.43 8.91 -5.60
C ASP A 143 4.91 10.31 -6.00
N PHE A 144 4.38 10.80 -7.12
CA PHE A 144 4.61 12.14 -7.68
C PHE A 144 3.57 13.16 -7.20
N SER A 145 2.43 12.70 -6.69
CA SER A 145 1.33 13.55 -6.27
C SER A 145 1.70 14.31 -5.00
N ASN A 146 1.20 15.55 -4.89
CA ASN A 146 1.43 16.42 -3.73
C ASN A 146 2.92 16.66 -3.41
N HIS A 147 3.78 16.69 -4.44
CA HIS A 147 5.19 17.07 -4.39
C HIS A 147 5.48 18.22 -5.37
N PRO A 148 6.55 19.01 -5.14
CA PRO A 148 7.08 19.90 -6.16
C PRO A 148 7.48 19.14 -7.44
N GLU A 149 7.48 19.84 -8.57
CA GLU A 149 7.87 19.25 -9.86
C GLU A 149 9.29 18.65 -9.80
N GLY A 150 9.47 17.48 -10.41
CA GLY A 150 10.73 16.73 -10.43
C GLY A 150 11.07 15.98 -9.14
N VAL A 151 10.22 16.02 -8.10
CA VAL A 151 10.41 15.30 -6.84
C VAL A 151 9.35 14.22 -6.68
N VAL A 152 9.77 13.02 -6.26
CA VAL A 152 8.88 11.92 -5.89
C VAL A 152 9.22 11.41 -4.50
N SER A 153 8.21 10.97 -3.74
CA SER A 153 8.46 10.18 -2.53
C SER A 153 8.55 8.70 -2.86
N VAL A 154 9.33 7.97 -2.09
CA VAL A 154 9.39 6.51 -2.15
C VAL A 154 9.17 5.94 -0.75
N PRO A 155 8.33 4.90 -0.58
CA PRO A 155 8.19 4.24 0.71
C PRO A 155 9.55 3.76 1.22
N PRO A 156 9.85 3.86 2.52
CA PRO A 156 11.00 3.18 3.10
C PRO A 156 11.02 1.68 2.77
N GLU A 157 12.22 1.08 2.68
CA GLU A 157 12.36 -0.36 2.41
C GLU A 157 11.73 -1.23 3.50
N ASN A 158 11.91 -0.85 4.77
CA ASN A 158 11.33 -1.53 5.92
C ASN A 158 10.28 -0.64 6.62
N MET A 159 9.04 -0.73 6.17
CA MET A 159 7.93 0.05 6.73
C MET A 159 7.59 -0.34 8.18
N ASP A 160 7.81 -1.60 8.58
CA ASP A 160 7.55 -2.07 9.94
C ASP A 160 8.47 -1.38 10.96
N GLU A 161 9.71 -1.07 10.58
CA GLU A 161 10.65 -0.31 11.41
C GLU A 161 10.13 1.09 11.73
N TYR A 162 9.64 1.81 10.71
CA TYR A 162 9.07 3.15 10.90
C TYR A 162 7.76 3.11 11.68
N ALA A 163 6.93 2.07 11.49
CA ALA A 163 5.73 1.88 12.31
C ALA A 163 6.10 1.71 13.80
N ARG A 164 7.15 0.92 14.09
CA ARG A 164 7.67 0.71 15.45
C ARG A 164 8.27 1.99 16.04
N GLU A 165 9.01 2.75 15.24
CA GLU A 165 9.59 4.02 15.68
C GLU A 165 8.50 5.03 16.04
N ILE A 166 7.50 5.20 15.17
CA ILE A 166 6.35 6.08 15.40
C ILE A 166 5.60 5.63 16.65
N ARG A 167 5.31 4.33 16.79
CA ARG A 167 4.64 3.77 17.98
C ARG A 167 5.39 4.09 19.27
N ARG A 168 6.71 3.85 19.30
CA ARG A 168 7.58 4.21 20.45
C ARG A 168 7.51 5.70 20.73
N ARG A 169 7.59 6.54 19.70
CA ARG A 169 7.59 7.99 19.88
C ARG A 169 6.24 8.51 20.39
N ILE A 170 5.13 7.93 19.96
CA ILE A 170 3.80 8.21 20.52
C ILE A 170 3.73 7.85 22.00
N LEU A 171 4.24 6.69 22.39
CA LEU A 171 4.32 6.29 23.81
C LEU A 171 5.12 7.31 24.63
N GLU A 172 6.27 7.76 24.14
CA GLU A 172 7.10 8.77 24.83
C GLU A 172 6.40 10.13 24.96
N LEU A 173 5.68 10.56 23.93
CA LEU A 173 5.04 11.87 23.90
C LEU A 173 3.73 11.91 24.69
N THR A 174 3.00 10.79 24.75
CA THR A 174 1.62 10.77 25.24
C THR A 174 1.40 9.85 26.44
N GLY A 175 2.35 8.94 26.72
CA GLY A 175 2.20 7.87 27.70
C GLY A 175 1.23 6.76 27.29
N ARG A 176 0.71 6.78 26.05
CA ARG A 176 -0.33 5.85 25.57
C ARG A 176 0.23 4.71 24.74
N LYS A 177 -0.32 3.51 24.97
CA LYS A 177 -0.01 2.31 24.20
C LYS A 177 -0.99 2.18 23.05
N VAL A 178 -0.45 2.21 21.84
CA VAL A 178 -1.21 2.13 20.58
C VAL A 178 -0.59 1.09 19.67
N ALA A 179 -1.33 0.72 18.62
CA ALA A 179 -0.78 0.10 17.43
C ALA A 179 -0.57 1.15 16.33
N VAL A 180 0.34 0.88 15.41
CA VAL A 180 0.58 1.72 14.22
C VAL A 180 0.51 0.84 12.98
N ILE A 181 -0.21 1.30 11.95
CA ILE A 181 -0.25 0.71 10.61
C ILE A 181 0.14 1.80 9.63
N ILE A 182 1.10 1.52 8.76
CA ILE A 182 1.45 2.39 7.64
C ILE A 182 0.80 1.82 6.38
N THR A 183 0.10 2.66 5.61
CA THR A 183 -0.66 2.24 4.43
C THR A 183 -0.13 2.86 3.15
N ASP A 184 -0.34 2.18 2.04
CA ASP A 184 -0.06 2.74 0.71
C ASP A 184 -1.16 2.31 -0.26
N THR A 185 -1.42 3.16 -1.25
CA THR A 185 -2.51 2.96 -2.21
C THR A 185 -2.04 2.15 -3.39
N GLU A 186 -2.79 1.11 -3.73
CA GLU A 186 -2.45 0.21 -4.84
C GLU A 186 -3.61 -0.02 -5.79
N MET A 187 -3.25 -0.30 -7.04
CA MET A 187 -4.23 -0.73 -8.03
C MET A 187 -4.83 -2.09 -7.67
N TRP A 188 -6.16 -2.17 -7.67
CA TRP A 188 -6.87 -3.42 -7.45
C TRP A 188 -7.20 -4.12 -8.78
N ILE A 189 -7.03 -5.44 -8.80
CA ILE A 189 -7.19 -6.26 -10.02
C ILE A 189 -8.58 -6.17 -10.66
N SER A 190 -9.61 -5.93 -9.84
CA SER A 190 -11.00 -5.84 -10.30
C SER A 190 -11.47 -4.41 -10.61
N PHE A 191 -10.53 -3.46 -10.83
CA PHE A 191 -10.74 -2.02 -11.05
C PHE A 191 -10.74 -1.18 -9.76
N GLY A 192 -10.23 0.06 -9.86
CA GLY A 192 -10.08 0.98 -8.73
C GLY A 192 -8.77 0.79 -7.95
N SER A 193 -8.66 1.48 -6.82
CA SER A 193 -7.55 1.34 -5.87
C SER A 193 -8.05 1.03 -4.47
N LEU A 194 -7.18 0.40 -3.67
CA LEU A 194 -7.38 0.16 -2.24
C LEU A 194 -6.10 0.53 -1.49
N ASP A 195 -6.23 0.91 -0.23
CA ASP A 195 -5.08 1.06 0.66
C ASP A 195 -4.75 -0.27 1.31
N PHE A 196 -3.50 -0.67 1.19
CA PHE A 196 -2.95 -1.85 1.84
C PHE A 196 -2.00 -1.43 2.95
N ALA A 197 -2.13 -2.05 4.12
CA ALA A 197 -1.06 -2.03 5.12
C ALA A 197 0.27 -2.50 4.51
N ARG A 198 1.29 -1.64 4.59
CA ARG A 198 2.66 -1.88 4.12
C ARG A 198 3.64 -2.11 5.25
N GLY A 199 3.34 -1.55 6.42
CA GLY A 199 4.04 -1.86 7.66
C GLY A 199 3.11 -1.77 8.87
N SER A 200 3.47 -2.43 9.96
CA SER A 200 2.70 -2.40 11.20
C SER A 200 3.57 -2.62 12.44
N SER A 201 3.07 -2.18 13.60
CA SER A 201 3.65 -2.48 14.91
C SER A 201 2.58 -2.47 16.00
N GLY A 202 2.64 -3.44 16.91
CA GLY A 202 1.80 -3.46 18.12
C GLY A 202 0.44 -4.13 17.97
N ILE A 203 0.21 -4.86 16.88
CA ILE A 203 -1.08 -5.51 16.57
C ILE A 203 -0.85 -6.82 15.84
N GLU A 204 -1.63 -7.86 16.17
CA GLU A 204 -1.72 -9.06 15.33
C GLU A 204 -2.26 -8.70 13.95
N VAL A 205 -1.43 -8.89 12.92
CA VAL A 205 -1.76 -8.60 11.53
C VAL A 205 -2.82 -9.54 10.98
N ILE A 206 -2.71 -10.82 11.34
CA ILE A 206 -3.62 -11.88 10.92
C ILE A 206 -4.40 -12.36 12.14
N HIS A 207 -5.72 -12.39 12.05
CA HIS A 207 -6.53 -13.07 13.05
C HIS A 207 -6.30 -14.58 12.96
N LYS A 208 -5.87 -15.22 14.04
CA LYS A 208 -5.51 -16.65 14.09
C LYS A 208 -6.72 -17.54 14.41
N GLY A 209 -7.81 -17.36 13.66
CA GLY A 209 -9.08 -18.07 13.89
C GLY A 209 -9.26 -19.38 13.12
N PHE A 210 -8.24 -19.84 12.38
CA PHE A 210 -8.34 -21.06 11.57
C PHE A 210 -8.66 -22.29 12.39
N GLY A 211 -9.74 -22.99 12.04
CA GLY A 211 -10.17 -24.19 12.75
C GLY A 211 -10.96 -23.93 14.04
N ASN A 212 -11.15 -22.66 14.44
CA ASN A 212 -12.03 -22.34 15.56
C ASN A 212 -13.46 -22.83 15.30
N LEU A 213 -14.16 -23.17 16.39
CA LEU A 213 -15.54 -23.62 16.31
C LEU A 213 -16.45 -22.47 15.86
N ASP A 214 -17.33 -22.77 14.90
CA ASP A 214 -18.43 -21.89 14.53
C ASP A 214 -19.55 -21.90 15.59
N LEU A 215 -20.63 -21.15 15.32
CA LEU A 215 -21.79 -21.06 16.21
C LEU A 215 -22.53 -22.40 16.43
N TYR A 216 -22.20 -23.44 15.65
CA TYR A 216 -22.75 -24.78 15.75
C TYR A 216 -21.74 -25.81 16.27
N GLY A 217 -20.58 -25.36 16.76
CA GLY A 217 -19.55 -26.23 17.31
C GLY A 217 -18.72 -26.98 16.26
N LYS A 218 -18.73 -26.54 14.99
CA LYS A 218 -17.94 -27.19 13.91
C LYS A 218 -16.64 -26.40 13.64
N PRO A 219 -15.49 -27.07 13.47
CA PRO A 219 -14.27 -26.39 13.04
C PRO A 219 -14.45 -25.66 11.70
N LYS A 220 -14.19 -24.36 11.67
CA LYS A 220 -14.33 -23.51 10.48
C LYS A 220 -13.08 -23.57 9.60
N PHE A 221 -13.27 -23.88 8.32
CA PHE A 221 -12.25 -23.66 7.29
C PHE A 221 -12.25 -22.16 6.91
N GLY A 222 -11.33 -21.38 7.49
CA GLY A 222 -11.25 -19.92 7.36
C GLY A 222 -11.09 -19.23 8.72
N GLY A 223 -11.41 -17.93 8.81
CA GLY A 223 -11.14 -17.15 10.03
C GLY A 223 -9.68 -16.71 10.15
N VAL A 224 -9.04 -16.49 9.00
CA VAL A 224 -7.67 -15.98 8.87
C VAL A 224 -7.76 -14.62 8.20
N ASP A 225 -8.28 -13.66 8.95
CA ASP A 225 -8.62 -12.34 8.42
C ASP A 225 -7.40 -11.43 8.56
N CYS A 226 -7.02 -10.73 7.48
CA CYS A 226 -5.91 -9.78 7.54
C CYS A 226 -6.37 -8.45 8.11
N ILE A 227 -6.43 -8.39 9.43
CA ILE A 227 -6.93 -7.26 10.22
C ILE A 227 -6.25 -5.95 9.82
N ALA A 228 -4.93 -5.98 9.59
CA ALA A 228 -4.20 -4.78 9.22
C ALA A 228 -4.64 -4.22 7.85
N HIS A 229 -4.89 -5.08 6.85
CA HIS A 229 -5.43 -4.64 5.55
C HIS A 229 -6.89 -4.17 5.66
N GLU A 230 -7.71 -4.81 6.49
CA GLU A 230 -9.09 -4.38 6.73
C GLU A 230 -9.15 -2.97 7.36
N ILE A 231 -8.30 -2.73 8.37
CA ILE A 231 -8.15 -1.42 9.01
C ILE A 231 -7.63 -0.38 8.02
N ALA A 232 -6.66 -0.74 7.18
CA ALA A 232 -6.13 0.13 6.12
C ALA A 232 -7.25 0.55 5.15
N CYS A 233 -8.00 -0.42 4.61
CA CYS A 233 -9.12 -0.17 3.70
C CYS A 233 -10.21 0.71 4.33
N ALA A 234 -10.56 0.46 5.59
CA ALA A 234 -11.56 1.26 6.30
C ALA A 234 -11.08 2.71 6.50
N SER A 235 -9.79 2.90 6.80
CA SER A 235 -9.19 4.23 7.01
C SER A 235 -9.08 5.02 5.70
N ALA A 236 -8.92 4.33 4.56
CA ALA A 236 -8.87 4.92 3.23
C ALA A 236 -10.11 5.75 2.88
N LEU A 237 -11.27 5.43 3.49
CA LEU A 237 -12.52 6.18 3.32
C LEU A 237 -12.43 7.61 3.87
N LEU A 238 -11.51 7.87 4.81
CA LEU A 238 -11.29 9.19 5.41
C LEU A 238 -10.05 9.88 4.85
N THR A 239 -8.98 9.13 4.57
CA THR A 239 -7.75 9.73 4.01
C THR A 239 -7.97 10.28 2.61
N GLY A 240 -8.84 9.61 1.84
CA GLY A 240 -9.03 9.92 0.43
C GLY A 240 -7.75 9.71 -0.36
N GLN A 241 -7.74 10.17 -1.62
CA GLN A 241 -6.70 9.83 -2.59
C GLN A 241 -6.18 11.06 -3.35
N THR A 242 -6.61 12.26 -2.97
CA THR A 242 -6.38 13.49 -3.73
C THR A 242 -5.91 14.64 -2.82
N ASP A 243 -6.78 15.59 -2.48
CA ASP A 243 -6.47 16.83 -1.78
C ASP A 243 -7.09 16.93 -0.38
N GLU A 244 -7.62 15.82 0.14
CA GLU A 244 -8.40 15.79 1.39
C GLU A 244 -7.61 16.29 2.60
N GLY A 245 -6.27 16.15 2.57
CA GLY A 245 -5.36 16.65 3.59
C GLY A 245 -5.39 15.85 4.90
N ILE A 246 -5.83 14.60 4.84
CA ILE A 246 -5.97 13.69 6.00
C ILE A 246 -5.00 12.50 5.80
N PRO A 247 -3.71 12.64 6.13
CA PRO A 247 -2.75 11.56 5.92
C PRO A 247 -2.66 10.56 7.09
N ALA A 248 -3.45 10.76 8.15
CA ALA A 248 -3.48 9.88 9.31
C ALA A 248 -4.92 9.72 9.85
N VAL A 249 -5.22 8.56 10.43
CA VAL A 249 -6.53 8.20 11.00
C VAL A 249 -6.33 7.51 12.35
N ILE A 250 -7.18 7.80 13.33
CA ILE A 250 -7.30 7.01 14.56
C ILE A 250 -8.48 6.06 14.41
N VAL A 251 -8.24 4.76 14.57
CA VAL A 251 -9.29 3.76 14.76
C VAL A 251 -9.40 3.46 16.24
N ARG A 252 -10.54 3.83 16.83
CA ARG A 252 -10.80 3.74 18.26
C ARG A 252 -11.90 2.74 18.57
N GLY A 253 -11.71 1.95 19.63
CA GLY A 253 -12.69 0.98 20.12
C GLY A 253 -12.68 -0.37 19.41
N TYR A 254 -11.83 -0.54 18.38
CA TYR A 254 -11.55 -1.86 17.83
C TYR A 254 -10.70 -2.66 18.81
N LYS A 255 -11.15 -3.87 19.16
CA LYS A 255 -10.41 -4.74 20.07
C LYS A 255 -9.48 -5.64 19.25
N TYR A 256 -8.18 -5.44 19.42
CA TYR A 256 -7.15 -6.25 18.79
C TYR A 256 -6.25 -6.93 19.85
N VAL A 257 -5.49 -7.92 19.41
CA VAL A 257 -4.47 -8.58 20.24
C VAL A 257 -3.14 -7.87 20.01
N GLU A 258 -2.50 -7.43 21.09
CA GLU A 258 -1.16 -6.84 21.03
C GLU A 258 -0.15 -7.90 20.56
N SER A 259 0.65 -7.55 19.56
CA SER A 259 1.71 -8.41 19.03
C SER A 259 2.86 -7.55 18.50
N GLU A 260 4.07 -8.10 18.53
CA GLU A 260 5.24 -7.52 17.88
C GLU A 260 5.47 -8.07 16.47
N GLU A 261 4.63 -9.02 16.03
CA GLU A 261 4.53 -9.43 14.62
C GLU A 261 4.10 -8.24 13.75
N SER A 262 4.45 -8.33 12.48
CA SER A 262 4.38 -7.24 11.52
C SER A 262 3.92 -7.72 10.14
N ILE A 263 3.61 -6.79 9.23
CA ILE A 263 3.11 -7.13 7.89
C ILE A 263 4.12 -8.00 7.13
N SER A 264 5.41 -7.75 7.32
CA SER A 264 6.48 -8.47 6.64
C SER A 264 6.59 -9.94 7.08
N ASP A 265 6.18 -10.27 8.30
CA ASP A 265 6.25 -11.65 8.83
C ASP A 265 5.31 -12.63 8.09
N TYR A 266 4.29 -12.10 7.41
CA TYR A 266 3.30 -12.88 6.69
C TYR A 266 3.52 -12.89 5.17
N GLN A 267 4.68 -12.40 4.70
CA GLN A 267 5.03 -12.39 3.27
C GLN A 267 5.68 -13.71 2.86
N LEU A 268 5.21 -14.30 1.76
CA LEU A 268 5.84 -15.50 1.20
C LEU A 268 7.17 -15.14 0.53
N SER A 269 8.24 -15.87 0.88
CA SER A 269 9.51 -15.73 0.18
C SER A 269 9.37 -16.04 -1.32
N GLY A 270 10.30 -15.53 -2.15
CA GLY A 270 10.27 -15.78 -3.59
C GLY A 270 10.32 -17.27 -3.95
N ASN A 271 11.07 -18.06 -3.21
CA ASN A 271 11.15 -19.50 -3.41
C ASN A 271 9.86 -20.21 -3.00
N ALA A 272 9.27 -19.81 -1.86
CA ALA A 272 7.98 -20.36 -1.42
C ALA A 272 6.86 -20.05 -2.43
N MET A 273 6.81 -18.82 -2.95
CA MET A 273 5.85 -18.44 -3.99
C MET A 273 6.03 -19.24 -5.28
N LYS A 274 7.27 -19.40 -5.77
CA LYS A 274 7.56 -20.23 -6.96
C LYS A 274 7.10 -21.68 -6.77
N LEU A 275 7.36 -22.25 -5.59
CA LEU A 275 6.91 -23.59 -5.25
C LEU A 275 5.39 -23.68 -5.21
N ALA A 276 4.72 -22.73 -4.56
CA ALA A 276 3.26 -22.67 -4.50
C ALA A 276 2.63 -22.58 -5.89
N VAL A 277 3.11 -21.67 -6.75
CA VAL A 277 2.63 -21.53 -8.13
C VAL A 277 2.83 -22.81 -8.92
N LYS A 278 3.98 -23.48 -8.78
CA LYS A 278 4.26 -24.75 -9.44
C LYS A 278 3.26 -25.84 -9.02
N GLU A 279 3.00 -25.97 -7.71
CA GLU A 279 2.06 -26.97 -7.19
C GLU A 279 0.61 -26.64 -7.57
N ILE A 280 0.22 -25.36 -7.58
CA ILE A 280 -1.08 -24.90 -8.09
C ILE A 280 -1.24 -25.32 -9.54
N ILE A 281 -0.29 -24.98 -10.42
CA ILE A 281 -0.36 -25.32 -11.85
C ILE A 281 -0.44 -26.84 -12.05
N LYS A 282 0.44 -27.60 -11.38
CA LYS A 282 0.46 -29.07 -11.47
C LYS A 282 -0.88 -29.67 -11.03
N SER A 283 -1.41 -29.20 -9.90
CA SER A 283 -2.70 -29.66 -9.37
C SER A 283 -3.85 -29.28 -10.29
N SER A 284 -3.88 -28.05 -10.81
CA SER A 284 -4.92 -27.60 -11.74
C SER A 284 -4.89 -28.39 -13.05
N ILE A 285 -3.73 -28.70 -13.62
CA ILE A 285 -3.62 -29.56 -14.81
C ILE A 285 -4.15 -30.96 -14.51
N ASN A 286 -3.80 -31.53 -13.35
CA ASN A 286 -4.25 -32.86 -12.95
C ASN A 286 -5.78 -32.93 -12.76
N ILE A 287 -6.37 -31.90 -12.14
CA ILE A 287 -7.80 -31.87 -11.78
C ILE A 287 -8.68 -31.40 -12.93
N LEU A 288 -8.27 -30.33 -13.64
CA LEU A 288 -9.08 -29.66 -14.66
C LEU A 288 -8.68 -30.02 -16.09
N GLY A 289 -7.60 -30.79 -16.25
CA GLY A 289 -7.03 -31.17 -17.54
C GLY A 289 -6.17 -30.09 -18.18
N PHE A 290 -5.30 -30.50 -19.11
CA PHE A 290 -4.33 -29.61 -19.78
C PHE A 290 -4.97 -28.43 -20.54
N LYS A 291 -6.21 -28.60 -21.01
CA LYS A 291 -6.98 -27.54 -21.70
C LYS A 291 -7.25 -26.32 -20.80
N TRP A 292 -7.18 -26.45 -19.47
CA TRP A 292 -7.38 -25.33 -18.54
C TRP A 292 -6.36 -24.21 -18.73
N LEU A 293 -5.11 -24.52 -19.07
CA LEU A 293 -4.06 -23.53 -19.30
C LEU A 293 -4.41 -22.53 -20.43
N PHE A 294 -5.21 -22.97 -21.41
CA PHE A 294 -5.57 -22.16 -22.57
C PHE A 294 -6.82 -21.30 -22.37
N LYS A 295 -7.54 -21.45 -21.24
CA LYS A 295 -8.76 -20.66 -20.96
C LYS A 295 -8.49 -19.15 -20.85
N PHE A 296 -7.25 -18.75 -20.61
CA PHE A 296 -6.85 -17.33 -20.54
C PHE A 296 -6.63 -16.67 -21.91
N PHE A 297 -6.54 -17.45 -22.99
CA PHE A 297 -6.29 -16.96 -24.35
C PHE A 297 -7.49 -17.07 -25.28
N ILE A 298 -8.58 -17.70 -24.82
CA ILE A 298 -9.76 -18.00 -25.64
C ILE A 298 -10.99 -17.55 -24.88
N ARG A 299 -11.40 -16.30 -25.10
CA ARG A 299 -12.79 -15.86 -25.01
C ARG A 299 -13.02 -14.59 -25.81
#